data_AF-A0A932URN9-F1
#
_entry.id   AF-A0A932URN9-F1
#
_cell.length_a   1.000
_cell.length_b   1.000
_cell.length_c   1.000
_cell.angle_alpha   90.00
_cell.angle_beta   90.00
_cell.angle_gamma   90.00
#
_symmetry.space_group_name_H-M   'P 1'
#
loop_
_entity.id
_entity.type
_entity.pdbx_description
1 polymer ?
#
loop_
_entity_poly.entity_id
_entity_poly.type
_entity_poly.pdbx_seq_one_letter_code
_entity_poly.pdbx_strand_id
1 'polypeptide(L)' 'MIEWDGRVVTFHLTGVEADEAFLVGDFNGWNERAHPMRQVGDRQWVLKMDLPPGEYEFQYLVDGVWHNDSEA' A
#
# COMPACT_ATOMS: atom_id res chain seq x y z
N MET A 1 -25.52 4.43 17.71
CA MET A 1 -24.28 5.17 17.40
C MET A 1 -23.36 4.21 16.71
N ILE A 2 -22.97 4.50 15.48
CA ILE A 2 -21.83 3.82 14.86
C ILE A 2 -20.86 4.95 14.49
N GLU A 3 -19.75 5.03 15.20
CA GLU A 3 -18.61 5.86 14.82
C GLU A 3 -17.72 5.01 13.91
N TRP A 4 -17.70 5.33 12.62
CA TRP A 4 -16.62 4.93 11.71
C TRP A 4 -15.89 6.22 11.34
N ASP A 5 -14.64 6.37 11.79
CA ASP A 5 -13.81 7.54 11.44
C ASP A 5 -12.45 7.13 10.81
N GLY A 6 -12.35 5.87 10.38
CA GLY A 6 -11.29 5.44 9.47
C GLY A 6 -11.59 5.92 8.06
N ARG A 7 -10.72 6.76 7.48
CA ARG A 7 -10.84 7.07 6.06
C ARG A 7 -10.29 5.86 5.30
N VAL A 8 -11.10 5.27 4.42
CA VAL A 8 -10.60 4.28 3.47
C VAL A 8 -9.61 4.99 2.55
N VAL A 9 -8.33 4.65 2.68
CA VAL A 9 -7.27 5.09 1.76
C VAL A 9 -7.07 3.99 0.72
N THR A 10 -6.92 4.39 -0.54
CA THR A 10 -6.57 3.48 -1.62
C THR A 10 -5.16 3.82 -2.11
N PHE A 11 -4.24 2.88 -1.95
CA PHE A 11 -2.87 2.96 -2.47
C PHE A 11 -2.84 2.40 -3.88
N HIS A 12 -2.12 3.08 -4.77
CA HIS A 12 -2.02 2.75 -6.18
C HIS A 12 -0.55 2.65 -6.58
N LEU A 13 -0.16 1.54 -7.19
CA LEU A 13 1.15 1.36 -7.80
C LEU A 13 0.95 1.05 -9.29
N THR A 14 1.56 1.84 -10.17
CA THR A 14 1.36 1.73 -11.62
C THR A 14 2.68 1.72 -12.39
N GLY A 15 2.66 1.15 -13.60
CA GLY A 15 3.83 1.10 -14.47
C GLY A 15 4.87 0.05 -14.11
N VAL A 16 4.55 -0.85 -13.18
CA VAL A 16 5.45 -1.90 -12.70
C VAL A 16 4.93 -3.28 -13.10
N GLU A 17 5.76 -4.03 -13.83
CA GLU A 17 5.55 -5.44 -14.14
C GLU A 17 6.24 -6.27 -13.05
N ALA A 18 5.47 -7.09 -12.35
CA ALA A 18 5.92 -7.80 -11.16
C ALA A 18 5.07 -9.06 -10.91
N ASP A 19 5.59 -9.98 -10.11
CA ASP A 19 4.85 -11.16 -9.63
C ASP A 19 4.16 -10.86 -8.29
N GLU A 20 4.78 -10.07 -7.43
CA GLU A 20 4.22 -9.64 -6.15
C GLU A 20 4.56 -8.19 -5.79
N ALA A 21 3.62 -7.51 -5.13
CA ALA A 21 3.80 -6.17 -4.61
C ALA A 21 3.20 -6.07 -3.20
N PHE A 22 3.91 -5.37 -2.31
CA PHE A 22 3.48 -5.15 -0.92
C PHE A 22 3.57 -3.67 -0.58
N LEU A 23 2.66 -3.22 0.29
CA LEU A 23 2.76 -1.92 0.94
C LEU A 23 3.38 -2.10 2.32
N VAL A 24 4.48 -1.41 2.59
CA VAL A 24 5.24 -1.54 3.84
C VAL A 24 5.38 -0.18 4.48
N GLY A 25 5.04 -0.07 5.76
CA GLY A 25 5.07 1.21 6.46
C GLY A 25 4.93 1.06 7.97
N ASP A 26 4.97 2.19 8.66
CA ASP A 26 4.81 2.27 10.11
C ASP A 26 3.49 1.65 10.64
N PHE A 27 2.37 1.82 9.92
CA PHE A 27 1.06 1.24 10.25
C PHE A 27 1.08 -0.30 10.29
N ASN A 28 2.07 -0.95 9.69
CA ASN A 28 2.25 -2.40 9.74
C ASN A 28 3.56 -2.84 10.42
N GLY A 29 4.26 -1.91 11.08
CA GLY A 29 5.52 -2.18 11.75
C GLY A 29 6.66 -2.55 10.78
N TRP A 30 6.63 -2.03 9.56
CA TRP A 30 7.58 -2.35 8.49
C TRP A 30 7.62 -3.85 8.12
N ASN A 31 6.49 -4.54 8.26
CA ASN A 31 6.39 -5.94 7.88
C ASN A 31 6.18 -6.07 6.36
N GLU A 32 7.22 -6.58 5.70
CA GLU A 32 7.31 -6.76 4.23
C GLU A 32 6.20 -7.62 3.63
N ARG A 33 5.50 -8.43 4.42
CA ARG A 33 4.52 -9.41 3.91
C ARG A 33 3.09 -9.19 4.45
N ALA A 34 2.89 -8.21 5.33
CA ALA A 34 1.62 -8.02 6.02
C ALA A 34 0.50 -7.51 5.09
N HIS A 35 0.84 -6.73 4.07
CA HIS A 35 -0.12 -6.03 3.22
C HIS A 35 0.18 -6.25 1.73
N PRO A 36 -0.12 -7.44 1.18
CA PRO A 36 0.00 -7.68 -0.26
C PRO A 36 -1.00 -6.81 -1.04
N MET A 37 -0.52 -6.22 -2.12
CA MET A 37 -1.36 -5.47 -3.06
C MET A 37 -2.01 -6.42 -4.07
N ARG A 38 -3.18 -6.03 -4.59
CA ARG A 38 -3.89 -6.80 -5.61
C ARG A 38 -3.62 -6.21 -6.99
N GLN A 39 -3.18 -7.05 -7.93
CA GLN A 39 -3.11 -6.66 -9.34
C GLN A 39 -4.52 -6.48 -9.91
N VAL A 40 -4.78 -5.33 -10.53
CA VAL A 40 -6.11 -4.97 -11.05
C VAL A 40 -6.11 -4.69 -12.55
N GLY A 41 -4.95 -4.65 -13.18
CA GLY A 41 -4.75 -4.42 -14.61
C GLY A 41 -3.30 -4.67 -15.01
N ASP A 42 -2.99 -4.47 -16.29
CA ASP A 42 -1.61 -4.57 -16.76
C ASP A 42 -0.76 -3.51 -16.06
N ARG A 43 0.25 -3.98 -15.32
CA ARG A 43 1.16 -3.15 -14.52
C ARG A 43 0.45 -2.20 -13.53
N GLN A 44 -0.70 -2.61 -12.98
CA GLN A 44 -1.47 -1.83 -12.01
C GLN A 44 -1.82 -2.65 -10.77
N TRP A 45 -1.51 -2.11 -9.60
CA TRP A 45 -1.71 -2.73 -8.29
C TRP A 45 -2.44 -1.78 -7.34
N VAL A 46 -3.32 -2.34 -6.51
CA VAL A 46 -4.16 -1.57 -5.58
C VAL A 46 -4.26 -2.25 -4.22
N LEU A 47 -4.21 -1.45 -3.15
CA LEU A 47 -4.57 -1.86 -1.79
C LEU A 47 -5.53 -0.83 -1.17
N LYS A 48 -6.63 -1.30 -0.57
CA LYS A 48 -7.55 -0.48 0.21
C LYS A 48 -7.40 -0.79 1.68
N MET A 49 -7.26 0.23 2.50
CA MET A 49 -7.06 0.07 3.94
C MET A 49 -7.75 1.20 4.69
N ASP A 50 -8.35 0.85 5.84
CA ASP A 50 -8.82 1.82 6.80
C ASP A 50 -7.63 2.34 7.60
N LEU A 51 -7.29 3.61 7.42
CA LEU A 51 -6.28 4.28 8.21
C LEU A 51 -6.93 5.38 9.05
N PRO A 52 -6.70 5.40 10.38
CA PRO A 52 -7.02 6.56 11.20
C PRO A 52 -6.32 7.82 10.66
N PRO A 53 -6.85 9.02 10.95
CA PRO A 53 -6.11 10.25 10.66
C PRO A 53 -4.73 10.25 11.33
N GLY A 54 -3.68 10.52 10.56
CA GLY A 54 -2.30 10.53 11.01
C GLY A 54 -1.33 10.79 9.87
N GLU A 55 -0.07 11.00 10.23
CA GLU A 55 1.06 10.98 9.29
C GLU A 55 1.65 9.57 9.30
N TYR A 56 1.90 9.03 8.11
CA TYR A 56 2.40 7.67 7.92
C TYR A 56 3.56 7.66 6.93
N GLU A 57 4.61 6.91 7.23
CA GLU A 57 5.68 6.61 6.29
C GLU A 57 5.48 5.24 5.65
N PHE A 58 5.67 5.16 4.33
CA PHE A 58 5.54 3.91 3.60
C PHE A 58 6.42 3.83 2.35
N GLN A 59 6.64 2.61 1.88
CA GLN A 59 7.26 2.27 0.61
C GLN A 59 6.56 1.04 0.00
N TYR A 60 6.70 0.88 -1.31
CA TYR A 60 6.31 -0.35 -2.00
C TYR A 60 7.48 -1.31 -2.06
N LEU A 61 7.23 -2.59 -1.83
CA LEU A 61 8.18 -3.67 -2.06
C LEU A 61 7.66 -4.52 -3.22
N VAL A 62 8.36 -4.48 -4.35
CA VAL A 62 7.97 -5.15 -5.60
C VAL A 62 9.03 -6.17 -5.95
N ASP A 63 8.66 -7.45 -5.98
CA ASP A 63 9.60 -8.57 -6.23
C ASP A 63 10.92 -8.46 -5.41
N GLY A 64 10.81 -7.99 -4.17
CA GLY A 64 11.95 -7.78 -3.26
C GLY A 64 12.75 -6.48 -3.47
N VAL A 65 12.33 -5.59 -4.38
CA VAL A 65 12.94 -4.30 -4.65
C VAL A 65 12.10 -3.17 -4.05
N TRP A 66 12.76 -2.22 -3.38
CA TRP A 66 12.11 -1.06 -2.78
C TRP A 66 11.80 0.02 -3.81
N HIS A 67 10.56 0.52 -3.80
CA HIS A 67 10.07 1.63 -4.61
C HIS A 67 9.43 2.69 -3.72
N ASN A 68 9.86 3.94 -3.87
CA ASN A 68 9.18 5.07 -3.24
C ASN A 68 7.96 5.46 -4.06
N ASP A 69 6.92 5.92 -3.37
CA ASP A 69 5.83 6.59 -4.04
C ASP A 69 6.33 7.94 -4.58
N SER A 70 6.11 8.18 -5.88
CA SER A 70 6.44 9.46 -6.49
C SER A 70 5.48 10.59 -6.07
N GLU A 71 4.34 10.24 -5.46
CA GLU A 71 3.29 11.18 -5.03
C GLU A 71 3.09 11.25 -3.50
N ALA A 72 3.96 10.62 -2.69
CA ALA A 72 3.90 10.68 -1.22
C ALA A 72 4.20 12.08 -0.65
#